data_AF-A0A0G1NCU7-F1
#
_entry.id   AF-A0A0G1NCU7-F1
#
_cell.length_a   1.000
_cell.length_b   1.000
_cell.length_c   1.000
_cell.angle_alpha   90.00
_cell.angle_beta   90.00
_cell.angle_gamma   90.00
#
_symmetry.space_group_name_H-M   'P 1'
#
loop_
_entity.id
_entity.type
_entity.pdbx_description
1 polymer ?
#
loop_
_entity_poly.entity_id
_entity_poly.type
_entity_poly.pdbx_seq_one_letter_code
_entity_poly.pdbx_strand_id
1 'polypeptide(L)'
;MMRMPSEMLVNLVNFIVGLVELFLGLRIVLKLFGARTVAPFVDWVYDTTEPLLSPFAGMFPSPTIEGGFIVEFSALFALMVYAFVGYLLVDVLDAMTYRNELRGRERERETGRGRGRGNRRDR
;
A
#
# COMPACT_ATOMS: atom_id res chain seq x y z
N MET A 1 2.04 -20.75 17.78
CA MET A 1 2.53 -19.75 16.81
C MET A 1 1.48 -19.65 15.71
N MET A 2 0.64 -18.60 15.71
CA MET A 2 -0.34 -18.37 14.64
C MET A 2 0.39 -17.89 13.39
N ARG A 3 0.37 -18.69 12.32
CA ARG A 3 0.75 -18.20 10.99
C ARG A 3 -0.36 -17.26 10.53
N MET A 4 -0.12 -15.96 10.59
CA MET A 4 -0.99 -14.98 9.91
C MET A 4 -1.00 -15.35 8.42
N PRO A 5 -2.15 -15.63 7.82
CA PRO A 5 -2.27 -15.82 6.38
C PRO A 5 -1.66 -14.61 5.67
N SER A 6 -0.85 -14.83 4.63
CA SER A 6 -0.31 -13.75 3.76
C SER A 6 -1.40 -12.82 3.27
N GLU A 7 -2.58 -13.39 2.97
CA GLU A 7 -3.80 -12.68 2.61
C GLU A 7 -4.18 -11.58 3.61
N MET A 8 -4.00 -11.82 4.92
CA MET A 8 -4.32 -10.81 5.94
C MET A 8 -3.35 -9.63 5.89
N LEU A 9 -2.08 -9.87 5.58
CA LEU A 9 -1.07 -8.80 5.46
C LEU A 9 -1.33 -7.97 4.20
N VAL A 10 -1.60 -8.61 3.07
CA VAL A 10 -1.95 -7.93 1.82
C VAL A 10 -3.21 -7.09 1.98
N ASN A 11 -4.26 -7.66 2.60
CA ASN A 11 -5.50 -6.92 2.89
C ASN A 11 -5.27 -5.73 3.81
N LEU A 12 -4.41 -5.87 4.82
CA LEU A 12 -4.06 -4.77 5.72
C LEU A 12 -3.32 -3.64 4.98
N VAL A 13 -2.33 -3.98 4.14
CA VAL A 13 -1.62 -3.00 3.31
C VAL A 13 -2.59 -2.27 2.38
N ASN A 14 -3.42 -3.02 1.65
CA ASN A 14 -4.43 -2.43 0.76
C ASN A 14 -5.41 -1.51 1.50
N PHE A 15 -5.85 -1.90 2.70
CA PHE A 15 -6.73 -1.08 3.51
C PHE A 15 -6.06 0.24 3.93
N ILE A 16 -4.81 0.18 4.41
CA ILE A 16 -4.06 1.37 4.84
C ILE A 16 -3.80 2.30 3.65
N VAL A 17 -3.34 1.74 2.51
CA VAL A 17 -3.07 2.51 1.29
C VAL A 17 -4.36 3.14 0.78
N GLY A 18 -5.45 2.38 0.68
CA GLY A 18 -6.75 2.91 0.26
C GLY A 18 -7.29 3.99 1.19
N LEU A 19 -7.02 3.91 2.50
CA LEU A 19 -7.39 4.96 3.45
C LEU A 19 -6.57 6.24 3.19
N VAL A 20 -5.25 6.12 3.00
CA VAL A 20 -4.36 7.23 2.63
C VAL A 20 -4.81 7.89 1.33
N GLU A 21 -5.08 7.09 0.29
CA GLU A 21 -5.56 7.56 -1.01
C GLU A 21 -6.91 8.28 -0.90
N LEU A 22 -7.84 7.75 -0.10
CA LEU A 22 -9.13 8.39 0.15
C LEU A 22 -8.97 9.78 0.77
N PHE A 23 -8.15 9.90 1.82
CA PHE A 23 -7.93 11.17 2.50
C PHE A 23 -7.22 12.19 1.61
N LEU A 24 -6.18 11.77 0.87
CA LEU A 24 -5.49 12.64 -0.08
C LEU A 24 -6.41 13.06 -1.24
N GLY A 25 -7.19 12.12 -1.78
CA GLY A 25 -8.19 12.39 -2.82
C GLY A 25 -9.24 13.40 -2.34
N LEU A 26 -9.75 13.22 -1.12
CA LEU A 26 -10.69 14.16 -0.51
C LEU A 26 -10.05 15.55 -0.34
N ARG A 27 -8.81 15.63 0.15
CA ARG A 27 -8.07 16.89 0.26
C ARG A 27 -7.95 17.59 -1.10
N ILE A 28 -7.55 16.86 -2.13
CA ILE A 28 -7.40 17.39 -3.50
C ILE A 28 -8.73 17.96 -3.98
N VAL A 29 -9.83 17.22 -3.82
CA VAL A 29 -11.17 17.70 -4.19
C VAL A 29 -11.52 18.97 -3.42
N LEU A 30 -11.39 18.96 -2.09
CA LEU A 30 -11.71 20.12 -1.26
C LEU A 30 -10.90 21.37 -1.66
N LYS A 31 -9.58 21.24 -1.86
CA LYS A 31 -8.71 22.33 -2.32
C LYS A 31 -9.08 22.81 -3.71
N LEU A 32 -9.37 21.86 -4.61
CA LEU A 32 -9.76 22.16 -5.97
C LEU A 32 -11.05 22.97 -6.00
N PHE A 33 -12.03 22.68 -5.15
CA PHE A 33 -13.29 23.41 -5.06
C PHE A 33 -13.25 24.64 -4.13
N GLY A 34 -12.08 25.04 -3.64
CA GLY A 34 -11.93 26.22 -2.79
C GLY A 34 -12.62 26.10 -1.42
N ALA A 35 -12.66 24.89 -0.87
CA ALA A 35 -13.22 24.64 0.46
C ALA A 35 -12.45 25.44 1.53
N ARG A 36 -13.20 26.02 2.48
CA ARG A 36 -12.66 26.91 3.51
C ARG A 36 -12.55 26.16 4.84
N THR A 37 -11.44 26.37 5.56
CA THR A 37 -11.17 25.80 6.89
C THR A 37 -12.11 26.29 8.00
N VAL A 38 -12.96 27.28 7.72
CA VAL A 38 -14.08 27.64 8.62
C VAL A 38 -15.05 26.48 8.83
N ALA A 39 -15.13 25.54 7.88
CA ALA A 39 -15.88 24.30 8.05
C ALA A 39 -15.01 23.27 8.80
N PRO A 40 -15.41 22.79 10.00
CA PRO A 40 -14.59 21.91 10.82
C PRO A 40 -14.17 20.61 10.13
N PHE A 41 -15.03 20.09 9.24
CA PHE A 41 -14.72 18.91 8.45
C PHE A 41 -13.55 19.14 7.49
N VAL A 42 -13.49 20.31 6.85
CA VAL A 42 -12.42 20.66 5.90
C VAL A 42 -11.09 20.80 6.66
N ASP A 43 -11.14 21.48 7.80
CA ASP A 43 -9.99 21.67 8.69
C ASP A 43 -9.42 20.32 9.16
N TRP A 44 -10.29 19.45 9.68
CA TRP A 44 -9.92 18.11 10.12
C TRP A 44 -9.27 17.26 9.00
N VAL A 45 -9.79 17.33 7.77
CA VAL A 45 -9.17 16.63 6.62
C VAL A 45 -7.79 17.20 6.32
N TYR A 46 -7.65 18.53 6.34
CA TYR A 46 -6.38 19.19 6.03
C TYR A 46 -5.30 18.89 7.08
N ASP A 47 -5.66 18.86 8.35
CA ASP A 47 -4.75 18.52 9.44
C ASP A 47 -4.36 17.04 9.41
N THR A 48 -5.34 16.14 9.22
CA THR A 48 -5.10 14.69 9.16
C THR A 48 -4.17 14.31 8.00
N THR A 49 -4.23 15.05 6.89
CA THR A 49 -3.42 14.79 5.70
C THR A 49 -2.07 15.53 5.70
N GLU A 50 -1.83 16.48 6.60
CA GLU A 50 -0.60 17.26 6.63
C GLU A 50 0.67 16.40 6.80
N PRO A 51 0.72 15.41 7.72
CA PRO A 51 1.89 14.54 7.86
C PRO A 51 2.20 13.71 6.61
N LEU A 52 1.18 13.36 5.82
CA LEU A 52 1.32 12.62 4.56
C LEU A 52 1.94 13.49 3.45
N LEU A 53 1.81 14.82 3.55
CA LEU A 53 2.40 15.75 2.60
C LEU A 53 3.79 16.24 3.01
N SER A 54 4.12 16.16 4.30
CA SER A 54 5.41 16.63 4.85
C SER A 54 6.64 16.17 4.05
N PRO A 55 6.76 14.90 3.60
CA PRO A 55 7.92 14.46 2.80
C PRO A 55 8.02 15.13 1.41
N PHE A 56 6.93 15.68 0.90
CA PHE A 56 6.82 16.30 -0.43
C PHE A 56 6.59 17.82 -0.34
N ALA A 57 6.73 18.40 0.85
CA ALA A 57 6.51 19.81 1.10
C ALA A 57 7.50 20.65 0.28
N GLY A 58 7.00 21.70 -0.39
CA GLY A 58 7.82 22.61 -1.19
C GLY A 58 8.34 22.04 -2.52
N MET A 59 7.99 20.82 -2.90
CA MET A 59 8.44 20.20 -4.16
C MET A 59 7.82 20.86 -5.39
N PHE A 60 6.58 21.37 -5.27
CA PHE A 60 5.84 22.00 -6.36
C PHE A 60 5.24 23.33 -5.93
N PRO A 61 5.11 24.32 -6.84
CA PRO A 61 4.34 25.52 -6.57
C PRO A 61 2.87 25.16 -6.37
N SER A 62 2.15 25.91 -5.54
CA SER A 62 0.70 25.76 -5.35
C SER A 62 -0.02 26.99 -5.90
N PRO A 63 -0.35 27.02 -7.21
CA PRO A 63 -1.03 28.16 -7.81
C PRO A 63 -2.42 28.30 -7.20
N THR A 64 -2.77 29.54 -6.86
CA THR A 64 -4.12 29.90 -6.42
C THR A 64 -4.83 30.58 -7.59
N ILE A 65 -6.02 30.09 -7.94
CA ILE A 65 -6.89 30.65 -8.98
C ILE A 65 -7.90 31.60 -8.30
N GLU A 66 -8.37 32.61 -9.02
CA GLU A 66 -9.43 33.52 -8.55
C GLU A 66 -10.64 32.73 -8.00
N GLY A 67 -11.10 33.12 -6.81
CA GLY A 67 -12.19 32.43 -6.09
C GLY A 67 -11.73 31.39 -5.06
N GLY A 68 -10.42 31.16 -4.92
CA GLY A 68 -9.83 30.32 -3.86
C GLY A 68 -9.62 28.86 -4.24
N PHE A 69 -9.74 28.52 -5.53
CA PHE A 69 -9.46 27.19 -6.05
C PHE A 69 -7.94 26.97 -6.07
N ILE A 70 -7.48 25.88 -5.45
CA ILE A 70 -6.05 25.56 -5.33
C ILE A 70 -5.81 24.17 -5.92
N VAL A 71 -4.89 24.11 -6.88
CA VAL A 71 -4.35 22.82 -7.36
C VAL A 71 -3.11 22.50 -6.54
N GLU A 72 -3.26 21.60 -5.57
CA GLU A 72 -2.16 21.20 -4.69
C GLU A 72 -1.38 20.05 -5.31
N PHE A 73 -0.41 20.39 -6.17
CA PHE A 73 0.41 19.41 -6.87
C PHE A 73 1.16 18.45 -5.94
N SER A 74 1.57 18.91 -4.75
CA SER A 74 2.18 18.03 -3.75
C SER A 74 1.23 16.91 -3.30
N ALA A 75 -0.08 17.18 -3.20
CA ALA A 75 -1.06 16.15 -2.83
C ALA A 75 -1.32 15.17 -3.98
N LEU A 76 -1.37 15.65 -5.22
CA LEU A 76 -1.45 14.79 -6.41
C LEU A 76 -0.22 13.88 -6.52
N PHE A 77 0.97 14.42 -6.26
CA PHE A 77 2.21 13.66 -6.29
C PHE A 77 2.26 12.64 -5.15
N ALA A 78 1.90 13.03 -3.93
CA ALA A 78 1.83 12.12 -2.78
C ALA A 78 0.87 10.95 -3.04
N LEU A 79 -0.30 11.22 -3.62
CA LEU A 79 -1.28 10.20 -4.01
C LEU A 79 -0.65 9.17 -4.96
N MET A 80 0.03 9.64 -6.02
CA MET A 80 0.71 8.76 -6.98
C MET A 80 1.83 7.94 -6.33
N VAL A 81 2.66 8.57 -5.48
CA VAL A 81 3.77 7.88 -4.81
C VAL A 81 3.25 6.80 -3.87
N TYR A 82 2.22 7.08 -3.07
CA TYR A 82 1.66 6.10 -2.16
C TYR A 82 0.97 4.95 -2.88
N ALA A 83 0.31 5.20 -4.02
CA ALA A 83 -0.21 4.13 -4.87
C ALA A 83 0.90 3.19 -5.37
N PHE A 84 2.01 3.74 -5.85
CA PHE A 84 3.16 2.94 -6.32
C PHE A 84 3.84 2.16 -5.19
N VAL A 85 4.02 2.79 -4.03
CA VAL A 85 4.56 2.12 -2.84
C VAL A 85 3.64 0.98 -2.40
N GLY A 86 2.33 1.22 -2.35
CA GLY A 86 1.34 0.20 -1.99
C GLY A 86 1.37 -1.00 -2.93
N TYR A 87 1.37 -0.74 -4.25
CA TYR A 87 1.49 -1.78 -5.27
C TYR A 87 2.77 -2.62 -5.09
N LEU A 88 3.92 -1.95 -4.92
CA LEU A 88 5.20 -2.65 -4.73
C LEU A 88 5.22 -3.48 -3.44
N LEU A 89 4.63 -2.98 -2.35
CA LEU A 89 4.55 -3.71 -1.09
C LEU A 89 3.74 -5.00 -1.25
N VAL A 90 2.61 -4.96 -1.94
CA VAL A 90 1.78 -6.14 -2.21
C VAL A 90 2.54 -7.15 -3.07
N ASP A 91 3.15 -6.70 -4.18
CA ASP A 91 3.92 -7.58 -5.07
C ASP A 91 5.06 -8.30 -4.32
N VAL A 92 5.77 -7.57 -3.45
CA VAL A 92 6.84 -8.13 -2.62
C VAL A 92 6.31 -9.14 -1.60
N LEU A 93 5.16 -8.90 -0.96
CA LEU A 93 4.53 -9.84 -0.02
C LEU A 93 4.09 -11.13 -0.71
N ASP A 94 3.52 -11.02 -1.90
CA ASP A 94 3.08 -12.17 -2.71
C ASP A 94 4.28 -12.98 -3.20
N ALA A 95 5.32 -12.31 -3.70
CA ALA A 95 6.56 -12.96 -4.14
C ALA A 95 7.26 -13.73 -3.00
N MET A 96 7.28 -13.16 -1.78
CA MET A 96 7.82 -13.84 -0.60
C MET A 96 7.00 -15.07 -0.21
N THR A 97 5.67 -14.97 -0.29
CA THR A 97 4.77 -16.07 0.06
C THR A 97 4.91 -17.23 -0.92
N TYR A 98 4.87 -16.94 -2.23
CA TYR A 98 5.01 -17.95 -3.28
C TYR A 98 6.33 -18.73 -3.18
N ARG A 99 7.46 -18.04 -2.90
CA ARG A 99 8.77 -18.68 -2.73
C ARG A 99 8.81 -19.69 -1.58
N ASN A 100 8.03 -19.47 -0.51
CA ASN A 100 8.03 -20.37 0.64
C ASN A 100 7.31 -21.69 0.35
N GLU A 101 6.27 -21.67 -0.48
CA GLU A 101 5.51 -22.87 -0.85
C GLU A 101 6.30 -23.81 -1.77
N LEU A 102 7.02 -23.26 -2.74
CA LEU A 102 7.87 -24.04 -3.65
C LEU A 102 8.98 -24.78 -2.90
N ARG A 103 9.64 -24.09 -1.96
CA ARG A 103 10.69 -24.67 -1.12
C ARG A 103 10.18 -25.82 -0.25
N GLY A 104 8.92 -25.78 0.17
CA GLY A 104 8.29 -26.88 0.92
C GLY A 104 8.13 -28.14 0.05
N ARG A 105 7.64 -27.99 -1.18
CA ARG A 105 7.38 -29.10 -2.10
C ARG A 105 8.66 -29.81 -2.57
N GLU A 106 9.74 -29.07 -2.76
CA GLU A 106 11.04 -29.65 -3.12
C GLU A 106 11.59 -30.54 -2.02
N ARG A 107 11.53 -30.07 -0.76
CA ARG A 107 11.95 -30.86 0.42
C ARG A 107 11.15 -32.15 0.57
N GLU A 108 9.84 -32.10 0.34
CA GLU A 108 8.99 -33.30 0.39
C GLU A 108 9.33 -34.30 -0.73
N ARG A 109 9.62 -33.82 -1.94
CA ARG A 109 10.04 -34.68 -3.07
C ARG A 109 11.39 -35.34 -2.81
N GLU A 110 12.34 -34.65 -2.21
CA GLU A 110 13.64 -35.22 -1.83
C GLU A 110 13.49 -36.27 -0.73
N THR A 111 12.66 -35.98 0.29
CA THR A 111 12.42 -36.90 1.41
C THR A 111 11.64 -38.15 0.97
N GLY A 112 10.67 -38.01 0.05
CA GLY A 112 9.90 -39.11 -0.51
C GLY A 112 10.70 -40.02 -1.45
N ARG A 113 11.62 -39.44 -2.24
CA ARG A 113 12.50 -40.21 -3.15
C ARG A 113 13.51 -41.10 -2.40
N GLY A 114 13.94 -40.69 -1.20
CA GLY A 114 14.81 -41.51 -0.35
C GLY A 114 14.14 -42.76 0.22
N ARG A 115 12.82 -42.72 0.49
CA ARG A 115 12.08 -43.84 1.11
C ARG A 115 11.61 -44.91 0.12
N GLY A 116 11.37 -44.55 -1.14
CA GLY A 116 10.82 -45.46 -2.16
C GLY A 116 11.80 -46.46 -2.77
N ARG A 117 13.11 -46.30 -2.56
CA ARG A 117 14.14 -47.15 -3.19
C ARG A 117 14.63 -48.33 -2.33
N GLY A 118 14.26 -48.39 -1.04
CA GLY A 118 14.74 -49.42 -0.11
C GLY A 118 14.01 -50.77 -0.16
N ASN A 119 12.82 -50.87 -0.75
CA ASN A 119 11.93 -52.03 -0.55
C ASN A 119 11.72 -52.92 -1.80
N ARG A 120 12.69 -52.97 -2.72
CA ARG A 120 12.60 -53.77 -3.97
C ARG A 120 13.78 -54.71 -4.22
N ARG A 121 14.56 -55.05 -3.19
CA ARG A 121 15.66 -56.01 -3.34
C ARG A 121 15.44 -57.39 -2.73
N ASP A 122 14.35 -57.58 -1.97
CA ASP A 122 14.12 -58.83 -1.24
C ASP A 122 12.77 -59.48 -1.63
N ARG A 123 12.62 -59.90 -2.88
CA ARG A 123 11.63 -60.92 -3.30
C ARG A 123 12.14 -61.68 -4.52
#